data_AF-A0A8T7B9G4-F1
#
_entry.id   AF-A0A8T7B9G4-F1
#
_cell.length_a   1.000
_cell.length_b   1.000
_cell.length_c   1.000
_cell.angle_alpha   90.00
_cell.angle_beta   90.00
_cell.angle_gamma   90.00
#
_symmetry.space_group_name_H-M   'P 1'
#
loop_
_entity.id
_entity.type
_entity.pdbx_description
1 polymer ?
#
loop_
_entity_poly.entity_id
_entity_poly.type
_entity_poly.pdbx_seq_one_letter_code
_entity_poly.pdbx_strand_id
1 'polypeptide(L)'
;MAGDNLSNASGGFFSRLMQILPGRSGAAEHDIEDIEDEEGNADALSNLYWNRAELKRELSKIKKENDKLGEELEKQRSETERVSELMSGLERRIGTPEYGFSAIVHFQLRNLWNECHEQLNKFSEDLAQQQEDRERKKMIMDFNQQRDDKLQKIDIEVAKTKDRVDTEKQSLEDMESRNKGLRGLFSFFKRREYKPALESQREIYSQARDDLERLFELRMKTEGEPWPEYPGMDIKGKRVINIAIISLAQYLYLHFYEFSIAQMARTSQLKSIFDVSYGSHEDCTGLMKRIRKAKKNMFADDSYGEELKKRAKVLRKKVQYRADEDTIPMASSLSSIPAVQGTAAAKFGSVEVNILADDYWDLLKVLVR
;
A
#
# COMPACT_ATOMS: atom_id res chain seq x y z
N MET A 1 -30.12 -15.70 -57.22
CA MET A 1 -31.04 -16.47 -56.34
C MET A 1 -30.71 -16.09 -54.91
N ALA A 2 -31.76 -15.81 -54.13
CA ALA A 2 -31.77 -15.39 -52.72
C ALA A 2 -31.23 -13.98 -52.42
N GLY A 3 -32.13 -12.99 -52.55
CA GLY A 3 -32.19 -11.87 -51.60
C GLY A 3 -33.31 -12.16 -50.59
N ASP A 4 -33.18 -11.63 -49.37
CA ASP A 4 -34.25 -10.92 -48.63
C ASP A 4 -33.83 -10.50 -47.22
N ASN A 5 -33.98 -9.20 -46.97
CA ASN A 5 -34.60 -8.54 -45.81
C ASN A 5 -34.12 -8.83 -44.38
N LEU A 6 -33.27 -7.92 -43.87
CA LEU A 6 -33.18 -7.56 -42.45
C LEU A 6 -33.51 -6.07 -42.29
N SER A 7 -34.80 -5.75 -42.35
CA SER A 7 -35.38 -4.48 -41.90
C SER A 7 -36.57 -4.82 -40.98
N ASN A 8 -36.37 -4.76 -39.66
CA ASN A 8 -37.41 -4.50 -38.66
C ASN A 8 -36.86 -4.68 -37.24
N ALA A 9 -36.37 -3.60 -36.64
CA ALA A 9 -36.22 -3.50 -35.18
C ALA A 9 -36.18 -2.02 -34.74
N SER A 10 -37.12 -1.22 -35.24
CA SER A 10 -37.27 0.18 -34.84
C SER A 10 -38.72 0.61 -35.01
N GLY A 11 -39.58 0.17 -34.09
CA GLY A 11 -41.02 0.46 -34.16
C GLY A 11 -41.79 -0.22 -33.04
N GLY A 12 -41.55 0.15 -31.79
CA GLY A 12 -42.20 -0.53 -30.66
C GLY A 12 -42.29 0.21 -29.34
N PHE A 13 -41.85 1.47 -29.24
CA PHE A 13 -41.85 2.18 -27.94
C PHE A 13 -42.77 3.41 -27.88
N PHE A 14 -43.15 4.00 -29.03
CA PHE A 14 -44.00 5.20 -29.07
C PHE A 14 -45.51 4.91 -29.16
N SER A 15 -45.94 3.67 -29.40
CA SER A 15 -47.35 3.34 -29.63
C SER A 15 -48.13 2.89 -28.39
N ARG A 16 -47.50 2.89 -27.19
CA ARG A 16 -48.13 2.40 -25.95
C ARG A 16 -48.49 3.50 -24.93
N LEU A 17 -48.29 4.77 -25.27
CA LEU A 17 -48.49 5.92 -24.36
C LEU A 17 -49.63 6.85 -24.79
N MET A 18 -50.62 6.33 -25.52
CA MET A 18 -51.82 7.05 -26.00
C MET A 18 -53.13 6.33 -25.65
N GLN A 19 -53.14 5.48 -24.62
CA GLN A 19 -54.32 4.67 -24.22
C GLN A 19 -54.83 4.93 -22.79
N ILE A 20 -54.39 6.00 -22.12
CA ILE A 20 -54.90 6.35 -20.79
C ILE A 20 -55.27 7.84 -20.74
N LEU A 21 -56.29 8.23 -21.49
CA LEU A 21 -57.11 9.41 -21.21
C LEU A 21 -58.52 9.17 -21.78
N PRO A 22 -59.56 8.89 -20.96
CA PRO A 22 -60.93 9.05 -21.42
C PRO A 22 -61.29 10.54 -21.33
N GLY A 23 -61.66 11.11 -22.48
CA GLY A 23 -62.31 12.41 -22.53
C GLY A 23 -63.74 12.33 -22.00
N ARG A 24 -64.23 13.44 -21.45
CA ARG A 24 -65.67 13.70 -21.37
C ARG A 24 -65.93 15.20 -21.35
N SER A 25 -66.62 15.67 -22.37
CA SER A 25 -67.25 17.00 -22.43
C SER A 25 -68.77 16.79 -22.45
N GLY A 26 -69.47 17.54 -21.60
CA GLY A 26 -70.88 17.92 -21.79
C GLY A 26 -71.93 17.26 -20.88
N ALA A 27 -72.42 17.99 -19.87
CA ALA A 27 -73.76 18.63 -19.83
C ALA A 27 -74.44 18.60 -18.44
N ALA A 28 -74.92 19.79 -18.00
CA ALA A 28 -75.96 20.13 -17.01
C ALA A 28 -75.77 19.62 -15.55
N GLU A 29 -76.01 20.35 -14.46
CA GLU A 29 -77.07 21.33 -14.14
C GLU A 29 -76.65 22.08 -12.83
N HIS A 30 -77.05 23.35 -12.69
CA HIS A 30 -77.03 24.16 -11.44
C HIS A 30 -77.92 23.49 -10.36
N ASP A 31 -77.71 23.53 -9.04
CA ASP A 31 -77.24 24.58 -8.13
C ASP A 31 -76.87 24.00 -6.74
N ILE A 32 -75.87 24.64 -6.11
CA ILE A 32 -75.67 24.91 -4.67
C ILE A 32 -75.73 23.73 -3.69
N GLU A 33 -74.56 23.29 -3.24
CA GLU A 33 -74.27 23.06 -1.81
C GLU A 33 -72.76 23.16 -1.56
N ASP A 34 -72.44 24.05 -0.61
CA ASP A 34 -71.30 24.05 0.30
C ASP A 34 -69.86 24.31 -0.20
N ILE A 35 -69.41 25.49 0.24
CA ILE A 35 -68.06 25.90 0.59
C ILE A 35 -67.34 24.76 1.33
N GLU A 36 -66.21 24.28 0.78
CA GLU A 36 -64.98 23.81 1.46
C GLU A 36 -64.24 22.91 0.47
N ASP A 37 -63.24 23.44 -0.25
CA ASP A 37 -62.11 22.66 -0.83
C ASP A 37 -61.06 23.54 -1.57
N GLU A 38 -60.96 24.84 -1.26
CA GLU A 38 -59.85 25.66 -1.79
C GLU A 38 -58.48 25.22 -1.24
N GLU A 39 -58.43 24.74 0.00
CA GLU A 39 -57.21 24.19 0.61
C GLU A 39 -56.78 22.86 -0.03
N GLY A 40 -57.71 21.94 -0.31
CA GLY A 40 -57.41 20.69 -1.00
C GLY A 40 -56.90 20.88 -2.44
N ASN A 41 -57.41 21.92 -3.12
CA ASN A 41 -56.96 22.29 -4.47
C ASN A 41 -55.61 23.02 -4.44
N ALA A 42 -55.36 23.85 -3.42
CA ALA A 42 -54.07 24.50 -3.19
C ALA A 42 -52.97 23.49 -2.84
N ASP A 43 -53.28 22.49 -2.02
CA ASP A 43 -52.37 21.40 -1.67
C ASP A 43 -52.09 20.48 -2.87
N ALA A 44 -53.11 20.16 -3.67
CA ALA A 44 -52.94 19.42 -4.93
C ALA A 44 -52.04 20.18 -5.91
N LEU A 45 -52.23 21.49 -6.04
CA LEU A 45 -51.42 22.35 -6.90
C LEU A 45 -49.97 22.47 -6.40
N SER A 46 -49.77 22.62 -5.09
CA SER A 46 -48.45 22.63 -4.44
C SER A 46 -47.70 21.31 -4.68
N ASN A 47 -48.38 20.18 -4.52
CA ASN A 47 -47.83 18.85 -4.82
C ASN A 47 -47.43 18.69 -6.29
N LEU A 48 -48.20 19.23 -7.23
CA LEU A 48 -47.82 19.24 -8.65
C LEU A 48 -46.58 20.10 -8.93
N TYR A 49 -46.45 21.26 -8.28
CA TYR A 49 -45.25 22.09 -8.40
C TYR A 49 -44.02 21.43 -7.79
N TRP A 50 -44.17 20.77 -6.64
CA TRP A 50 -43.09 20.01 -6.00
C TRP A 50 -42.67 18.82 -6.85
N ASN A 51 -43.62 18.02 -7.35
CA ASN A 51 -43.36 16.93 -8.28
C ASN A 51 -42.68 17.43 -9.57
N ARG A 52 -43.12 18.57 -10.12
CA ARG A 52 -42.47 19.18 -11.28
C ARG A 52 -41.04 19.63 -10.98
N ALA A 53 -40.80 20.21 -9.81
CA ALA A 53 -39.47 20.64 -9.40
C ALA A 53 -38.54 19.44 -9.22
N GLU A 54 -39.03 18.36 -8.61
CA GLU A 54 -38.28 17.13 -8.40
C GLU A 54 -37.98 16.41 -9.72
N LEU A 55 -38.97 16.26 -10.59
CA LEU A 55 -38.77 15.73 -11.95
C LEU A 55 -37.77 16.57 -12.77
N LYS A 56 -37.78 17.90 -12.62
CA LYS A 56 -36.77 18.75 -13.27
C LYS A 56 -35.37 18.52 -12.72
N ARG A 57 -35.23 18.30 -11.41
CA ARG A 57 -33.94 17.98 -10.78
C ARG A 57 -33.44 16.63 -11.26
N GLU A 58 -34.26 15.59 -11.21
CA GLU A 58 -33.92 14.26 -11.71
C GLU A 58 -33.56 14.29 -13.21
N LEU A 59 -34.35 14.96 -14.03
CA LEU A 59 -34.06 15.14 -15.45
C LEU A 59 -32.74 15.89 -15.67
N SER A 60 -32.43 16.90 -14.87
CA SER A 60 -31.13 17.60 -14.95
C SER A 60 -29.97 16.71 -14.52
N LYS A 61 -30.17 15.83 -13.53
CA LYS A 61 -29.18 14.86 -13.07
C LYS A 61 -28.92 13.80 -14.14
N ILE A 62 -29.98 13.21 -14.70
CA ILE A 62 -29.91 12.24 -15.79
C ILE A 62 -29.25 12.85 -17.03
N LYS A 63 -29.56 14.11 -17.37
CA LYS A 63 -28.87 14.81 -18.47
C LYS A 63 -27.37 14.93 -18.23
N LYS A 64 -26.96 15.37 -17.04
CA LYS A 64 -25.52 15.46 -16.68
C LYS A 64 -24.83 14.09 -16.71
N GLU A 65 -25.51 13.04 -16.26
CA GLU A 65 -24.98 11.68 -16.33
C GLU A 65 -24.87 11.19 -17.78
N ASN A 66 -25.87 11.49 -18.62
CA ASN A 66 -25.85 11.15 -20.04
C ASN A 66 -24.73 11.89 -20.79
N ASP A 67 -24.52 13.17 -20.50
CA ASP A 67 -23.43 13.97 -21.09
C ASP A 67 -22.06 13.39 -20.70
N LYS A 68 -21.86 13.05 -19.41
CA LYS A 68 -20.62 12.39 -18.93
C LYS A 68 -20.38 11.04 -19.57
N LEU A 69 -21.42 10.21 -19.68
CA LEU A 69 -21.31 8.91 -20.34
C LEU A 69 -21.04 9.06 -21.84
N GLY A 70 -21.60 10.08 -22.48
CA GLY A 70 -21.32 10.44 -23.86
C GLY A 70 -19.85 10.79 -24.08
N GLU A 71 -19.28 11.64 -23.21
CA GLU A 71 -17.86 12.02 -23.25
C GLU A 71 -16.94 10.81 -23.04
N GLU A 72 -17.22 9.94 -22.05
CA GLU A 72 -16.42 8.73 -21.79
C GLU A 72 -16.51 7.75 -22.96
N LEU A 73 -17.68 7.60 -23.57
CA LEU A 73 -17.88 6.74 -24.73
C LEU A 73 -17.16 7.27 -25.97
N GLU A 74 -17.16 8.58 -26.20
CA GLU A 74 -16.38 9.21 -27.28
C GLU A 74 -14.88 9.01 -27.07
N LYS A 75 -14.42 9.18 -25.82
CA LYS A 75 -13.03 8.91 -25.44
C LYS A 75 -12.64 7.45 -25.72
N GLN A 76 -13.44 6.49 -25.26
CA GLN A 76 -13.22 5.07 -25.51
C GLN A 76 -13.24 4.72 -27.00
N ARG A 77 -14.12 5.34 -27.79
CA ARG A 77 -14.14 5.18 -29.25
C ARG A 77 -12.85 5.69 -29.87
N SER A 78 -12.38 6.87 -29.48
CA SER A 78 -11.13 7.43 -30.00
C SER A 78 -9.91 6.57 -29.63
N GLU A 79 -9.90 5.95 -28.45
CA GLU A 79 -8.86 5.01 -28.04
C GLU A 79 -8.92 3.72 -28.85
N THR A 80 -10.12 3.19 -29.08
CA THR A 80 -10.34 1.99 -29.89
C THR A 80 -9.93 2.22 -31.35
N GLU A 81 -10.26 3.38 -31.93
CA GLU A 81 -9.87 3.75 -33.29
C GLU A 81 -8.35 3.80 -33.43
N ARG A 82 -7.65 4.47 -32.50
CA ARG A 82 -6.17 4.49 -32.49
C ARG A 82 -5.56 3.10 -32.39
N VAL A 83 -6.12 2.22 -31.55
CA VAL A 83 -5.64 0.83 -31.45
C VAL A 83 -5.88 0.06 -32.75
N SER A 84 -7.04 0.26 -33.38
CA SER A 84 -7.36 -0.33 -34.68
C SER A 84 -6.38 0.11 -35.76
N GLU A 85 -6.09 1.41 -35.85
CA GLU A 85 -5.10 1.96 -36.79
C GLU A 85 -3.70 1.38 -36.57
N LEU A 86 -3.26 1.29 -35.31
CA LEU A 86 -1.98 0.67 -34.96
C LEU A 86 -1.94 -0.81 -35.35
N MET A 87 -3.03 -1.54 -35.13
CA MET A 87 -3.14 -2.95 -35.49
C MET A 87 -3.06 -3.13 -37.01
N SER A 88 -3.80 -2.35 -37.79
CA SER A 88 -3.69 -2.36 -39.26
C SER A 88 -2.27 -2.01 -39.74
N GLY A 89 -1.60 -1.07 -39.07
CA GLY A 89 -0.19 -0.75 -39.33
C GLY A 89 0.76 -1.92 -39.05
N LEU A 90 0.53 -2.65 -37.96
CA LEU A 90 1.28 -3.86 -37.61
C LEU A 90 1.04 -5.00 -38.60
N GLU A 91 -0.21 -5.25 -38.97
CA GLU A 91 -0.58 -6.27 -39.96
C GLU A 91 0.14 -6.04 -41.28
N ARG A 92 0.14 -4.80 -41.78
CA ARG A 92 0.86 -4.43 -43.00
C ARG A 92 2.36 -4.68 -42.88
N ARG A 93 2.96 -4.38 -41.72
CA ARG A 93 4.40 -4.54 -41.47
C ARG A 93 4.83 -5.99 -41.29
N ILE A 94 4.00 -6.80 -40.63
CA ILE A 94 4.23 -8.25 -40.48
C ILE A 94 4.03 -8.96 -41.82
N GLY A 95 3.09 -8.48 -42.65
CA GLY A 95 2.86 -9.01 -44.00
C GLY A 95 4.06 -8.83 -44.95
N THR A 96 4.96 -7.87 -44.68
CA THR A 96 6.22 -7.72 -45.44
C THR A 96 7.33 -8.56 -44.82
N PRO A 97 7.92 -9.55 -45.53
CA PRO A 97 8.96 -10.42 -44.97
C PRO A 97 10.19 -9.68 -44.46
N GLU A 98 10.57 -8.56 -45.07
CA GLU A 98 11.72 -7.76 -44.64
C GLU A 98 11.53 -7.14 -43.26
N TYR A 99 10.33 -6.63 -42.96
CA TYR A 99 10.04 -5.93 -41.70
C TYR A 99 9.35 -6.81 -40.65
N GLY A 100 8.73 -7.91 -41.05
CA GLY A 100 8.03 -8.81 -40.15
C GLY A 100 8.95 -9.47 -39.11
N PHE A 101 10.15 -9.90 -39.51
CA PHE A 101 11.11 -10.47 -38.55
C PHE A 101 11.67 -9.41 -37.58
N SER A 102 11.92 -8.19 -38.07
CA SER A 102 12.30 -7.06 -37.22
C SER A 102 11.21 -6.74 -36.19
N ALA A 103 9.93 -6.81 -36.59
CA ALA A 103 8.80 -6.64 -35.68
C ALA A 103 8.76 -7.73 -34.58
N ILE A 104 9.00 -9.00 -34.94
CA ILE A 104 9.06 -10.09 -33.96
C ILE A 104 10.19 -9.86 -32.94
N VAL A 105 11.38 -9.45 -33.40
CA VAL A 105 12.51 -9.11 -32.52
C VAL A 105 12.14 -7.95 -31.59
N HIS A 106 11.50 -6.89 -32.11
CA HIS A 106 11.05 -5.74 -31.32
C HIS A 106 10.19 -6.18 -30.13
N PHE A 107 9.17 -7.00 -30.39
CA PHE A 107 8.27 -7.49 -29.34
C PHE A 107 8.95 -8.48 -28.39
N GLN A 108 9.86 -9.33 -28.87
CA GLN A 108 10.64 -10.21 -27.99
C GLN A 108 11.51 -9.41 -27.02
N LEU A 109 12.13 -8.34 -27.48
CA LEU A 109 12.93 -7.43 -26.66
C LEU A 109 12.08 -6.65 -25.65
N ARG A 110 10.88 -6.19 -26.05
CA ARG A 110 9.92 -5.56 -25.12
C ARG A 110 9.45 -6.54 -24.05
N ASN A 111 9.13 -7.78 -24.46
CA ASN A 111 8.73 -8.82 -23.53
C ASN A 111 9.87 -9.18 -22.56
N LEU A 112 11.12 -9.25 -23.06
CA LEU A 112 12.30 -9.45 -22.21
C LEU A 112 12.44 -8.35 -21.16
N TRP A 113 12.23 -7.10 -21.55
CA TRP A 113 12.25 -5.97 -20.62
C TRP A 113 11.19 -6.10 -19.54
N ASN A 114 9.95 -6.42 -19.93
CA ASN A 114 8.84 -6.62 -18.99
C ASN A 114 9.12 -7.77 -18.02
N GLU A 115 9.71 -8.87 -18.50
CA GLU A 115 10.12 -9.99 -17.64
C GLU A 115 11.20 -9.57 -16.64
N CYS A 116 12.22 -8.83 -17.08
CA CYS A 116 13.24 -8.30 -16.17
C CYS A 116 12.62 -7.36 -15.12
N HIS A 117 11.70 -6.50 -15.53
CA HIS A 117 10.95 -5.62 -14.63
C HIS A 117 10.11 -6.42 -13.62
N GLU A 118 9.38 -7.45 -14.06
CA GLU A 118 8.59 -8.32 -13.19
C GLU A 118 9.47 -9.04 -12.16
N GLN A 119 10.66 -9.50 -12.56
CA GLN A 119 11.63 -10.10 -11.63
C GLN A 119 12.15 -9.09 -10.60
N LEU A 120 12.43 -7.85 -11.00
CA LEU A 120 12.78 -6.79 -10.05
C LEU A 120 11.64 -6.50 -9.09
N ASN A 121 10.40 -6.45 -9.58
CA ASN A 121 9.23 -6.15 -8.76
C ASN A 121 8.98 -7.24 -7.71
N LYS A 122 8.97 -8.52 -8.11
CA LYS A 122 8.87 -9.65 -7.18
C LYS A 122 9.97 -9.62 -6.12
N PHE A 123 11.21 -9.36 -6.54
CA PHE A 123 12.33 -9.25 -5.62
C PHE A 123 12.19 -8.08 -4.65
N SER A 124 11.65 -6.95 -5.09
CA SER A 124 11.35 -5.78 -4.23
C SER A 124 10.29 -6.12 -3.19
N GLU A 125 9.17 -6.72 -3.61
CA GLU A 125 8.07 -7.14 -2.74
C GLU A 125 8.54 -8.15 -1.69
N ASP A 126 9.30 -9.17 -2.10
CA ASP A 126 9.86 -10.19 -1.21
C ASP A 126 10.79 -9.58 -0.16
N LEU A 127 11.68 -8.66 -0.57
CA LEU A 127 12.59 -7.99 0.36
C LEU A 127 11.86 -7.03 1.29
N ALA A 128 10.84 -6.34 0.81
CA ALA A 128 10.02 -5.44 1.61
C ALA A 128 9.31 -6.22 2.72
N GLN A 129 8.64 -7.32 2.36
CA GLN A 129 7.96 -8.18 3.32
C GLN A 129 8.94 -8.74 4.36
N GLN A 130 10.09 -9.25 3.92
CA GLN A 130 11.11 -9.77 4.85
C GLN A 130 11.66 -8.71 5.81
N GLN A 131 11.85 -7.48 5.34
CA GLN A 131 12.37 -6.40 6.16
C GLN A 131 11.32 -5.91 7.16
N GLU A 132 10.06 -5.76 6.74
CA GLU A 132 8.96 -5.42 7.64
C GLU A 132 8.80 -6.47 8.74
N ASP A 133 8.81 -7.76 8.39
CA ASP A 133 8.69 -8.83 9.37
C ASP A 133 9.84 -8.81 10.39
N ARG A 134 11.06 -8.50 9.95
CA ARG A 134 12.22 -8.38 10.84
C ARG A 134 12.10 -7.18 11.78
N GLU A 135 11.69 -6.03 11.27
CA GLU A 135 11.53 -4.82 12.07
C GLU A 135 10.37 -4.94 13.06
N ARG A 136 9.23 -5.51 12.65
CA ARG A 136 8.10 -5.81 13.54
C ARG A 136 8.51 -6.76 14.66
N LYS A 137 9.20 -7.86 14.33
CA LYS A 137 9.70 -8.80 15.35
C LYS A 137 10.64 -8.12 16.33
N LYS A 138 11.58 -7.31 15.84
CA LYS A 138 12.50 -6.57 16.70
C LYS A 138 11.77 -5.58 17.61
N MET A 139 10.80 -4.85 17.07
CA MET A 139 9.98 -3.90 17.83
C MET A 139 9.19 -4.58 18.95
N ILE A 140 8.58 -5.73 18.67
CA ILE A 140 7.85 -6.52 19.68
C ILE A 140 8.83 -7.04 20.74
N MET A 141 10.00 -7.52 20.35
CA MET A 141 11.03 -7.98 21.29
C MET A 141 11.51 -6.85 22.20
N ASP A 142 11.86 -5.69 21.63
CA ASP A 142 12.34 -4.52 22.37
C ASP A 142 11.24 -4.00 23.32
N PHE A 143 9.98 -3.99 22.88
CA PHE A 143 8.83 -3.61 23.71
C PHE A 143 8.60 -4.58 24.87
N ASN A 144 8.57 -5.89 24.59
CA ASN A 144 8.39 -6.90 25.64
C ASN A 144 9.52 -6.83 26.66
N GLN A 145 10.77 -6.66 26.21
CA GLN A 145 11.91 -6.53 27.11
C GLN A 145 11.80 -5.28 28.00
N GLN A 146 11.45 -4.12 27.43
CA GLN A 146 11.22 -2.91 28.22
C GLN A 146 10.07 -3.05 29.21
N ARG A 147 8.99 -3.72 28.81
CA ARG A 147 7.84 -4.00 29.67
C ARG A 147 8.22 -4.92 30.83
N ASP A 148 8.96 -5.98 30.55
CA ASP A 148 9.44 -6.92 31.56
C ASP A 148 10.39 -6.24 32.56
N ASP A 149 11.29 -5.38 32.07
CA ASP A 149 12.18 -4.58 32.92
C ASP A 149 11.41 -3.61 33.83
N LYS A 150 10.33 -2.98 33.31
CA LYS A 150 9.43 -2.13 34.12
C LYS A 150 8.68 -2.96 35.16
N LEU A 151 8.11 -4.10 34.76
CA LEU A 151 7.36 -4.98 35.66
C LEU A 151 8.24 -5.51 36.80
N GLN A 152 9.49 -5.89 36.51
CA GLN A 152 10.44 -6.32 37.55
C GLN A 152 10.73 -5.20 38.56
N LYS A 153 10.88 -3.96 38.11
CA LYS A 153 11.07 -2.81 39.02
C LYS A 153 9.84 -2.60 39.91
N ILE A 154 8.65 -2.67 39.32
CA ILE A 154 7.39 -2.57 40.07
C ILE A 154 7.25 -3.73 41.06
N ASP A 155 7.55 -4.97 40.66
CA ASP A 155 7.46 -6.15 41.53
C ASP A 155 8.42 -6.04 42.73
N ILE A 156 9.62 -5.49 42.55
CA ILE A 156 10.56 -5.18 43.64
C ILE A 156 9.96 -4.12 44.59
N GLU A 157 9.33 -3.08 44.07
CA GLU A 157 8.67 -2.04 44.89
C GLU A 157 7.43 -2.56 45.61
N VAL A 158 6.65 -3.43 44.97
CA VAL A 158 5.49 -4.12 45.56
C VAL A 158 5.95 -4.98 46.72
N ALA A 159 7.02 -5.77 46.55
CA ALA A 159 7.56 -6.60 47.63
C ALA A 159 8.00 -5.75 48.84
N LYS A 160 8.76 -4.66 48.62
CA LYS A 160 9.18 -3.74 49.68
C LYS A 160 8.00 -3.06 50.38
N THR A 161 7.01 -2.62 49.61
CA THR A 161 5.82 -1.94 50.16
C THR A 161 4.96 -2.91 50.95
N LYS A 162 4.85 -4.17 50.49
CA LYS A 162 4.15 -5.23 51.21
C LYS A 162 4.81 -5.53 52.55
N ASP A 163 6.13 -5.67 52.60
CA ASP A 163 6.87 -5.86 53.85
C ASP A 163 6.64 -4.69 54.83
N ARG A 164 6.58 -3.45 54.31
CA ARG A 164 6.21 -2.26 55.09
C ARG A 164 4.79 -2.35 55.63
N VAL A 165 3.80 -2.69 54.79
CA VAL A 165 2.39 -2.86 55.20
C VAL A 165 2.28 -3.91 56.31
N ASP A 166 2.95 -5.05 56.17
CA ASP A 166 2.92 -6.12 57.17
C ASP A 166 3.56 -5.68 58.50
N THR A 167 4.67 -4.93 58.44
CA THR A 167 5.34 -4.36 59.64
C THR A 167 4.46 -3.33 60.34
N GLU A 168 3.88 -2.38 59.61
CA GLU A 168 3.02 -1.34 60.17
C GLU A 168 1.72 -1.92 60.73
N LYS A 169 1.21 -2.99 60.12
CA LYS A 169 0.06 -3.75 60.63
C LYS A 169 0.36 -4.41 61.96
N GLN A 170 1.50 -5.09 62.09
CA GLN A 170 1.92 -5.70 63.36
C GLN A 170 2.07 -4.64 64.47
N SER A 171 2.73 -3.52 64.15
CA SER A 171 2.85 -2.37 65.08
C SER A 171 1.49 -1.83 65.53
N LEU A 172 0.53 -1.71 64.59
CA LEU A 172 -0.83 -1.28 64.90
C LEU A 172 -1.56 -2.29 65.81
N GLU A 173 -1.48 -3.59 65.53
CA GLU A 173 -2.09 -4.66 66.33
C GLU A 173 -1.51 -4.71 67.76
N ASP A 174 -0.19 -4.51 67.91
CA ASP A 174 0.49 -4.42 69.20
C ASP A 174 0.02 -3.20 70.01
N MET A 175 -0.06 -2.03 69.36
CA MET A 175 -0.54 -0.79 69.98
C MET A 175 -2.01 -0.89 70.40
N GLU A 176 -2.86 -1.51 69.57
CA GLU A 176 -4.26 -1.77 69.90
C GLU A 176 -4.40 -2.75 71.08
N SER A 177 -3.57 -3.80 71.12
CA SER A 177 -3.56 -4.78 72.20
C SER A 177 -3.11 -4.17 73.53
N ARG A 178 -2.06 -3.33 73.52
CA ARG A 178 -1.62 -2.56 74.70
C ARG A 178 -2.71 -1.62 75.20
N ASN A 179 -3.40 -0.92 74.30
CA ASN A 179 -4.50 -0.03 74.64
C ASN A 179 -5.69 -0.78 75.29
N LYS A 180 -6.03 -1.97 74.78
CA LYS A 180 -7.07 -2.86 75.35
C LYS A 180 -6.70 -3.42 76.74
N GLY A 181 -5.41 -3.63 77.00
CA GLY A 181 -4.89 -4.12 78.28
C GLY A 181 -4.91 -3.09 79.43
N LEU A 182 -4.96 -1.79 79.13
CA LEU A 182 -5.01 -0.71 80.12
C LEU A 182 -6.41 -0.62 80.77
N ARG A 183 -6.67 -1.32 81.88
CA ARG A 183 -7.95 -1.31 82.63
C ARG A 183 -7.82 -0.59 84.00
N GLY A 184 -8.83 0.23 84.39
CA GLY A 184 -8.90 0.94 85.69
C GLY A 184 -9.09 2.47 85.62
N LEU A 185 -9.35 3.14 86.75
CA LEU A 185 -9.60 4.61 86.81
C LEU A 185 -8.42 5.47 86.33
N PHE A 186 -7.18 5.12 86.68
CA PHE A 186 -5.97 5.81 86.19
C PHE A 186 -5.60 5.47 84.74
N SER A 187 -6.16 4.40 84.19
CA SER A 187 -5.93 3.99 82.79
C SER A 187 -6.61 4.92 81.78
N PHE A 188 -7.66 5.65 82.21
CA PHE A 188 -8.38 6.61 81.38
C PHE A 188 -7.47 7.74 80.86
N PHE A 189 -6.65 8.32 81.74
CA PHE A 189 -5.71 9.39 81.39
C PHE A 189 -4.61 8.89 80.44
N LYS A 190 -4.04 7.70 80.71
CA LYS A 190 -3.06 7.06 79.81
C LYS A 190 -3.63 6.73 78.44
N ARG A 191 -4.88 6.25 78.35
CA ARG A 191 -5.55 6.01 77.06
C ARG A 191 -5.81 7.30 76.29
N ARG A 192 -6.13 8.39 76.98
CA ARG A 192 -6.32 9.72 76.36
C ARG A 192 -5.03 10.24 75.72
N GLU A 193 -3.88 9.97 76.34
CA GLU A 193 -2.55 10.30 75.81
C GLU A 193 -2.11 9.35 74.69
N TYR A 194 -2.47 8.07 74.76
CA TYR A 194 -2.14 7.06 73.74
C TYR A 194 -2.97 7.18 72.45
N LYS A 195 -4.14 7.83 72.52
CA LYS A 195 -5.10 7.89 71.41
C LYS A 195 -4.56 8.61 70.16
N PRO A 196 -3.91 9.78 70.25
CA PRO A 196 -3.31 10.45 69.08
C PRO A 196 -2.20 9.62 68.42
N ALA A 197 -1.38 8.91 69.22
CA ALA A 197 -0.34 8.03 68.68
C ALA A 197 -0.93 6.84 67.91
N LEU A 198 -2.04 6.29 68.40
CA LEU A 198 -2.76 5.20 67.72
C LEU A 198 -3.46 5.69 66.44
N GLU A 199 -4.01 6.90 66.43
CA GLU A 199 -4.57 7.53 65.22
C GLU A 199 -3.49 7.79 64.17
N SER A 200 -2.32 8.32 64.56
CA SER A 200 -1.17 8.50 63.66
C SER A 200 -0.69 7.16 63.07
N GLN A 201 -0.61 6.10 63.87
CA GLN A 201 -0.21 4.77 63.38
C GLN A 201 -1.23 4.20 62.39
N ARG A 202 -2.53 4.45 62.59
CA ARG A 202 -3.59 4.05 61.63
C ARG A 202 -3.45 4.78 60.31
N GLU A 203 -3.12 6.06 60.33
CA GLU A 203 -2.85 6.83 59.12
C GLU A 203 -1.64 6.29 58.37
N ILE A 204 -0.54 5.98 59.06
CA ILE A 204 0.67 5.39 58.44
C ILE A 204 0.33 4.04 57.79
N TYR A 205 -0.40 3.17 58.48
CA TYR A 205 -0.86 1.89 57.92
C TYR A 205 -1.77 2.10 56.69
N SER A 206 -2.70 3.05 56.76
CA SER A 206 -3.59 3.38 55.63
C SER A 206 -2.78 3.87 54.42
N GLN A 207 -1.84 4.79 54.62
CA GLN A 207 -0.97 5.29 53.55
C GLN A 207 -0.13 4.18 52.93
N ALA A 208 0.44 3.29 53.77
CA ALA A 208 1.22 2.16 53.26
C ALA A 208 0.36 1.21 52.39
N ARG A 209 -0.92 1.02 52.76
CA ARG A 209 -1.88 0.23 52.00
C ARG A 209 -2.28 0.91 50.69
N ASP A 210 -2.55 2.20 50.71
CA ASP A 210 -2.89 2.98 49.51
C ASP A 210 -1.73 2.97 48.51
N ASP A 211 -0.48 3.08 48.98
CA ASP A 211 0.72 2.98 48.15
C ASP A 211 0.83 1.59 47.49
N LEU A 212 0.48 0.52 48.22
CA LEU A 212 0.48 -0.83 47.67
C LEU A 212 -0.59 -0.99 46.57
N GLU A 213 -1.78 -0.43 46.78
CA GLU A 213 -2.86 -0.43 45.78
C GLU A 213 -2.46 0.34 44.52
N ARG A 214 -1.84 1.51 44.66
CA ARG A 214 -1.28 2.29 43.54
C ARG A 214 -0.25 1.50 42.73
N LEU A 215 0.63 0.75 43.40
CA LEU A 215 1.63 -0.09 42.72
C LEU A 215 0.97 -1.26 41.97
N PHE A 216 -0.08 -1.88 42.52
CA PHE A 216 -0.85 -2.90 41.81
C PHE A 216 -1.57 -2.34 40.58
N GLU A 217 -2.18 -1.15 40.69
CA GLU A 217 -2.76 -0.48 39.53
C GLU A 217 -1.71 -0.16 38.46
N LEU A 218 -0.54 0.33 38.86
CA LEU A 218 0.56 0.63 37.94
C LEU A 218 1.06 -0.64 37.23
N ARG A 219 1.15 -1.75 37.97
CA ARG A 219 1.49 -3.06 37.44
C ARG A 219 0.46 -3.50 36.39
N MET A 220 -0.83 -3.45 36.72
CA MET A 220 -1.92 -3.81 35.80
C MET A 220 -1.91 -2.94 34.55
N LYS A 221 -1.69 -1.62 34.69
CA LYS A 221 -1.56 -0.70 33.56
C LYS A 221 -0.39 -1.06 32.66
N THR A 222 0.77 -1.36 33.23
CA THR A 222 1.99 -1.74 32.48
C THR A 222 1.83 -3.09 31.77
N GLU A 223 1.14 -4.05 32.41
CA GLU A 223 0.86 -5.37 31.82
C GLU A 223 -0.15 -5.27 30.66
N GLY A 224 -1.15 -4.40 30.79
CA GLY A 224 -2.17 -4.13 29.80
C GLY A 224 -1.78 -3.16 28.67
N GLU A 225 -0.53 -2.68 28.62
CA GLU A 225 -0.06 -1.82 27.52
C GLU A 225 -0.21 -2.58 26.17
N PRO A 226 -0.96 -2.03 25.19
CA PRO A 226 -1.10 -2.66 23.88
C PRO A 226 0.23 -2.62 23.13
N TRP A 227 0.38 -3.52 22.15
CA TRP A 227 1.56 -3.49 21.29
C TRP A 227 1.61 -2.19 20.50
N PRO A 228 2.81 -1.59 20.35
CA PRO A 228 2.95 -0.36 19.61
C PRO A 228 2.63 -0.60 18.12
N GLU A 229 1.98 0.38 17.49
CA GLU A 229 1.69 0.33 16.05
C GLU A 229 3.00 0.39 15.25
N TYR A 230 3.08 -0.40 14.17
CA TYR A 230 4.26 -0.41 13.32
C TYR A 230 4.32 0.88 12.49
N PRO A 231 5.35 1.74 12.65
CA PRO A 231 5.44 3.02 11.96
C PRO A 231 5.80 2.92 10.47
N GLY A 232 5.95 1.69 9.95
CA GLY A 232 6.49 1.43 8.62
C GLY A 232 8.00 1.24 8.66
N MET A 233 8.56 0.96 7.47
CA MET A 233 9.96 0.61 7.32
C MET A 233 10.89 1.81 7.53
N ASP A 234 11.97 1.59 8.30
CA ASP A 234 13.02 2.61 8.49
C ASP A 234 13.72 2.93 7.15
N ILE A 235 14.18 4.18 7.01
CA ILE A 235 14.97 4.68 5.88
C ILE A 235 16.18 3.77 5.62
N LYS A 236 16.85 3.30 6.68
CA LYS A 236 17.96 2.35 6.55
C LYS A 236 17.53 1.03 5.91
N GLY A 237 16.36 0.50 6.30
CA GLY A 237 15.77 -0.69 5.69
C GLY A 237 15.49 -0.46 4.20
N LYS A 238 14.82 0.63 3.86
CA LYS A 238 14.52 1.02 2.47
C LYS A 238 15.78 1.17 1.62
N ARG A 239 16.84 1.80 2.15
CA ARG A 239 18.15 1.92 1.47
C ARG A 239 18.79 0.56 1.18
N VAL A 240 18.73 -0.37 2.13
CA VAL A 240 19.26 -1.73 1.95
C VAL A 240 18.52 -2.46 0.83
N ILE A 241 17.19 -2.35 0.80
CA ILE A 241 16.36 -2.92 -0.26
C ILE A 241 16.70 -2.30 -1.61
N ASN A 242 16.75 -0.97 -1.71
CA ASN A 242 17.06 -0.28 -2.95
C ASN A 242 18.45 -0.66 -3.50
N ILE A 243 19.46 -0.80 -2.64
CA ILE A 243 20.78 -1.29 -3.06
C ILE A 243 20.70 -2.73 -3.61
N ALA A 244 19.90 -3.59 -2.99
CA ALA A 244 19.71 -4.96 -3.45
C ALA A 244 18.99 -5.00 -4.82
N ILE A 245 17.93 -4.20 -5.01
CA ILE A 245 17.22 -4.10 -6.29
C ILE A 245 18.16 -3.59 -7.39
N ILE A 246 18.94 -2.54 -7.11
CA ILE A 246 19.96 -2.03 -8.04
C ILE A 246 20.98 -3.12 -8.36
N SER A 247 21.40 -3.92 -7.38
CA SER A 247 22.34 -5.03 -7.63
C SER A 247 21.78 -6.08 -8.60
N LEU A 248 20.47 -6.38 -8.51
CA LEU A 248 19.78 -7.28 -9.42
C LEU A 248 19.64 -6.67 -10.82
N ALA A 249 19.33 -5.37 -10.92
CA ALA A 249 19.29 -4.67 -12.21
C ALA A 249 20.67 -4.66 -12.90
N GLN A 250 21.75 -4.47 -12.14
CA GLN A 250 23.13 -4.60 -12.64
C GLN A 250 23.45 -6.00 -13.13
N TYR A 251 23.02 -7.01 -12.38
CA TYR A 251 23.20 -8.41 -12.76
C TYR A 251 22.47 -8.73 -14.08
N LEU A 252 21.20 -8.35 -14.20
CA LEU A 252 20.40 -8.55 -15.42
C LEU A 252 20.99 -7.82 -16.62
N TYR A 253 21.45 -6.58 -16.42
CA TYR A 253 22.12 -5.82 -17.49
C TYR A 253 23.35 -6.56 -18.02
N LEU A 254 24.21 -7.07 -17.12
CA LEU A 254 25.42 -7.79 -17.52
C LEU A 254 25.12 -9.16 -18.15
N HIS A 255 24.07 -9.83 -17.69
CA HIS A 255 23.60 -11.08 -18.30
C HIS A 255 23.19 -10.89 -19.77
N PHE A 256 22.56 -9.76 -20.09
CA PHE A 256 22.16 -9.38 -21.45
C PHE A 256 23.13 -8.41 -22.14
N TYR A 257 24.36 -8.27 -21.62
CA TYR A 257 25.37 -7.38 -22.20
C TYR A 257 25.93 -7.95 -23.51
N GLU A 258 26.09 -9.27 -23.59
CA GLU A 258 26.57 -9.92 -24.81
C GLU A 258 25.59 -9.66 -25.96
N PHE A 259 26.12 -9.30 -27.14
CA PHE A 259 25.35 -8.89 -28.31
C PHE A 259 24.46 -7.65 -28.11
N SER A 260 24.70 -6.84 -27.08
CA SER A 260 23.97 -5.58 -26.82
C SER A 260 22.46 -5.77 -26.62
N ILE A 261 22.02 -6.94 -26.14
CA ILE A 261 20.59 -7.26 -25.96
C ILE A 261 19.93 -6.29 -24.98
N ALA A 262 20.59 -5.95 -23.87
CA ALA A 262 20.07 -4.99 -22.90
C ALA A 262 19.84 -3.59 -23.50
N GLN A 263 20.76 -3.11 -24.34
CA GLN A 263 20.62 -1.83 -25.03
C GLN A 263 19.49 -1.88 -26.05
N MET A 264 19.40 -2.96 -26.83
CA MET A 264 18.32 -3.16 -27.81
C MET A 264 16.95 -3.23 -27.11
N ALA A 265 16.84 -3.91 -25.96
CA ALA A 265 15.63 -3.96 -25.14
C ALA A 265 15.22 -2.57 -24.63
N ARG A 266 16.19 -1.74 -24.21
CA ARG A 266 15.89 -0.34 -23.88
C ARG A 266 15.37 0.44 -25.09
N THR A 267 16.03 0.31 -26.24
CA THR A 267 15.61 1.03 -27.45
C THR A 267 14.22 0.62 -27.93
N SER A 268 13.82 -0.65 -27.76
CA SER A 268 12.49 -1.12 -28.13
C SER A 268 11.37 -0.62 -27.21
N GLN A 269 11.72 -0.19 -25.99
CA GLN A 269 10.79 0.50 -25.09
C GLN A 269 10.62 1.97 -25.45
N LEU A 270 11.71 2.64 -25.81
CA LEU A 270 11.71 4.08 -26.14
C LEU A 270 11.18 4.39 -27.53
N LYS A 271 11.40 3.50 -28.51
CA LYS A 271 11.07 3.74 -29.91
C LYS A 271 9.86 2.93 -30.36
N SER A 272 9.07 3.54 -31.25
CA SER A 272 8.00 2.84 -31.94
C SER A 272 8.56 1.70 -32.78
N ILE A 273 7.75 0.66 -32.96
CA ILE A 273 8.12 -0.47 -33.81
C ILE A 273 8.48 0.00 -35.22
N PHE A 274 7.78 1.01 -35.75
CA PHE A 274 7.97 1.54 -37.10
C PHE A 274 9.32 2.23 -37.32
N ASP A 275 9.97 2.72 -36.27
CA ASP A 275 11.22 3.51 -36.33
C ASP A 275 12.48 2.65 -36.16
N VAL A 276 12.32 1.34 -35.93
CA VAL A 276 13.42 0.42 -35.63
C VAL A 276 13.51 -0.70 -36.65
N SER A 277 14.73 -0.95 -37.12
CA SER A 277 15.11 -2.10 -37.93
C SER A 277 16.27 -2.83 -37.26
N TYR A 278 16.15 -4.16 -37.13
CA TYR A 278 17.18 -5.03 -36.54
C TYR A 278 18.05 -5.75 -37.57
N GLY A 279 17.99 -5.32 -38.85
CA GLY A 279 18.81 -5.86 -39.93
C GLY A 279 18.04 -6.84 -40.83
N SER A 280 18.79 -7.74 -41.47
CA SER A 280 18.25 -8.71 -42.42
C SER A 280 17.47 -9.83 -41.72
N HIS A 281 16.83 -10.70 -42.52
CA HIS A 281 16.19 -11.92 -42.04
C HIS A 281 17.15 -12.82 -41.23
N GLU A 282 18.39 -12.99 -41.70
CA GLU A 282 19.40 -13.80 -41.03
C GLU A 282 19.83 -13.18 -39.69
N ASP A 283 19.98 -11.85 -39.66
CA ASP A 283 20.31 -11.12 -38.43
C ASP A 283 19.19 -11.26 -37.39
N CYS A 284 17.93 -11.06 -37.82
CA CYS A 284 16.77 -11.17 -36.95
C CYS A 284 16.61 -12.59 -36.39
N THR A 285 16.72 -13.63 -37.23
CA THR A 285 16.61 -15.01 -36.77
C THR A 285 17.76 -15.42 -35.85
N GLY A 286 18.98 -14.94 -36.12
CA GLY A 286 20.13 -15.09 -35.23
C GLY A 286 19.90 -14.42 -33.88
N LEU A 287 19.38 -13.20 -33.87
CA LEU A 287 19.06 -12.44 -32.66
C LEU A 287 17.95 -13.10 -31.85
N MET A 288 16.87 -13.59 -32.49
CA MET A 288 15.81 -14.36 -31.82
C MET A 288 16.37 -15.61 -31.10
N LYS A 289 17.28 -16.35 -31.74
CA LYS A 289 17.95 -17.51 -31.12
C LYS A 289 18.77 -17.10 -29.91
N ARG A 290 19.52 -15.99 -29.99
CA ARG A 290 20.33 -15.45 -28.90
C ARG A 290 19.48 -14.99 -27.72
N ILE A 291 18.41 -14.23 -27.97
CA ILE A 291 17.46 -13.77 -26.94
C ILE A 291 16.86 -14.97 -26.20
N ARG A 292 16.37 -15.98 -26.92
CA ARG A 292 15.80 -17.19 -26.32
C ARG A 292 16.83 -17.94 -25.46
N LYS A 293 18.07 -18.09 -25.95
CA LYS A 293 19.14 -18.74 -25.20
C LYS A 293 19.49 -17.97 -23.93
N ALA A 294 19.66 -16.65 -24.03
CA ALA A 294 19.98 -15.79 -22.90
C ALA A 294 18.86 -15.82 -21.84
N LYS A 295 17.59 -15.77 -22.27
CA LYS A 295 16.44 -15.90 -21.38
C LYS A 295 16.38 -17.27 -20.69
N LYS A 296 16.63 -18.37 -21.40
CA LYS A 296 16.62 -19.71 -20.80
C LYS A 296 17.70 -19.88 -19.72
N ASN A 297 18.84 -19.22 -19.93
CA ASN A 297 19.96 -19.28 -18.99
C ASN A 297 19.84 -18.24 -17.86
N MET A 298 18.77 -17.44 -17.85
CA MET A 298 18.51 -16.45 -16.80
C MET A 298 18.27 -17.20 -15.48
N PHE A 299 19.10 -16.91 -14.47
CA PHE A 299 19.10 -17.57 -13.15
C PHE A 299 19.37 -19.08 -13.17
N ALA A 300 19.95 -19.63 -14.24
CA ALA A 300 20.32 -21.05 -14.29
C ALA A 300 21.55 -21.39 -13.42
N ASP A 301 22.24 -20.39 -12.89
CA ASP A 301 23.41 -20.55 -12.02
C ASP A 301 23.00 -20.51 -10.55
N ASP A 302 23.25 -21.59 -9.82
CA ASP A 302 22.98 -21.70 -8.38
C ASP A 302 23.75 -20.64 -7.56
N SER A 303 24.81 -20.06 -8.11
CA SER A 303 25.63 -19.04 -7.45
C SER A 303 25.09 -17.60 -7.60
N TYR A 304 23.97 -17.39 -8.31
CA TYR A 304 23.45 -16.04 -8.58
C TYR A 304 23.21 -15.23 -7.29
N GLY A 305 22.68 -15.87 -6.24
CA GLY A 305 22.40 -15.20 -4.97
C GLY A 305 23.66 -14.69 -4.26
N GLU A 306 24.76 -15.42 -4.35
CA GLU A 306 26.05 -15.00 -3.81
C GLU A 306 26.69 -13.88 -4.64
N GLU A 307 26.49 -13.88 -5.96
CA GLU A 307 26.91 -12.76 -6.81
C GLU A 307 26.14 -11.48 -6.47
N LEU A 308 24.82 -11.57 -6.30
CA LEU A 308 23.98 -10.43 -5.89
C LEU A 308 24.45 -9.84 -4.56
N LYS A 309 24.70 -10.68 -3.54
CA LYS A 309 25.23 -10.22 -2.24
C LYS A 309 26.58 -9.51 -2.38
N LYS A 310 27.50 -10.08 -3.19
CA LYS A 310 28.80 -9.46 -3.46
C LYS A 310 28.63 -8.08 -4.13
N ARG A 311 27.75 -7.96 -5.12
CA ARG A 311 27.43 -6.68 -5.79
C ARG A 311 26.83 -5.68 -4.83
N ALA A 312 25.81 -6.07 -4.07
CA ALA A 312 25.19 -5.19 -3.07
C ALA A 312 26.22 -4.65 -2.06
N LYS A 313 27.19 -5.48 -1.64
CA LYS A 313 28.28 -5.05 -0.75
C LYS A 313 29.23 -4.03 -1.39
N VAL A 314 29.55 -4.19 -2.67
CA VAL A 314 30.36 -3.21 -3.41
C VAL A 314 29.58 -1.91 -3.61
N LEU A 315 28.31 -2.00 -3.99
CA LEU A 315 27.43 -0.85 -4.19
C LEU A 315 27.27 -0.03 -2.91
N ARG A 316 27.07 -0.68 -1.76
CA ARG A 316 26.95 -0.01 -0.47
C ARG A 316 28.14 0.89 -0.13
N LYS A 317 29.34 0.57 -0.65
CA LYS A 317 30.54 1.41 -0.45
C LYS A 317 30.65 2.59 -1.40
N LYS A 318 29.99 2.53 -2.56
CA LYS A 318 30.07 3.53 -3.63
C LYS A 318 28.93 4.53 -3.63
N VAL A 319 27.75 4.08 -3.20
CA VAL A 319 26.52 4.86 -3.22
C VAL A 319 26.63 6.12 -2.36
N GLN A 320 26.12 7.23 -2.90
CA GLN A 320 25.93 8.49 -2.19
C GLN A 320 24.46 8.89 -2.25
N TYR A 321 23.97 9.52 -1.19
CA TYR A 321 22.62 10.05 -1.08
C TYR A 321 22.68 11.57 -1.05
N ARG A 322 21.64 12.24 -1.57
CA ARG A 322 21.58 13.71 -1.55
C ARG A 322 21.24 14.24 -0.16
N ALA A 323 20.33 13.58 0.56
CA ALA A 323 19.96 13.88 1.93
C ALA A 323 19.87 12.60 2.80
N ASP A 324 19.82 12.78 4.11
CA ASP A 324 19.68 11.67 5.08
C ASP A 324 18.31 11.00 5.02
N GLU A 325 17.29 11.70 4.53
CA GLU A 325 15.93 11.18 4.34
C GLU A 325 15.78 10.41 3.02
N ASP A 326 16.71 10.59 2.06
CA ASP A 326 16.59 9.97 0.74
C ASP A 326 16.85 8.47 0.81
N THR A 327 15.97 7.69 0.19
CA THR A 327 16.06 6.23 0.09
C THR A 327 16.67 5.78 -1.24
N ILE A 328 16.60 6.62 -2.27
CA ILE A 328 17.14 6.39 -3.62
C ILE A 328 18.52 7.06 -3.73
N PRO A 329 19.55 6.33 -4.19
CA PRO A 329 20.89 6.90 -4.31
C PRO A 329 21.02 7.86 -5.50
N MET A 330 22.01 8.76 -5.44
CA MET A 330 22.31 9.65 -6.55
C MET A 330 22.83 8.86 -7.75
N ALA A 331 22.24 9.07 -8.92
CA ALA A 331 22.65 8.38 -10.13
C ALA A 331 24.12 8.62 -10.48
N SER A 332 24.68 9.80 -10.17
CA SER A 332 26.11 10.12 -10.38
C SER A 332 27.06 9.17 -9.64
N SER A 333 26.63 8.57 -8.53
CA SER A 333 27.43 7.60 -7.74
C SER A 333 27.49 6.20 -8.38
N LEU A 334 26.68 5.95 -9.43
CA LEU A 334 26.47 4.64 -10.06
C LEU A 334 26.81 4.64 -11.56
N SER A 335 27.75 5.49 -12.00
CA SER A 335 28.12 5.65 -13.41
C SER A 335 28.81 4.44 -14.06
N SER A 336 29.28 3.47 -13.28
CA SER A 336 29.93 2.27 -13.80
C SER A 336 29.57 1.01 -13.02
N ILE A 337 29.54 -0.10 -13.75
CA ILE A 337 29.27 -1.44 -13.22
C ILE A 337 30.58 -2.22 -13.22
N PRO A 338 31.05 -2.75 -12.07
CA PRO A 338 32.16 -3.69 -12.05
C PRO A 338 31.81 -4.95 -12.85
N ALA A 339 32.69 -5.33 -13.78
CA ALA A 339 32.52 -6.57 -14.52
C ALA A 339 32.80 -7.77 -13.62
N VAL A 340 32.10 -8.89 -13.84
CA VAL A 340 32.31 -10.14 -13.11
C VAL A 340 33.03 -11.14 -13.98
N GLN A 341 34.01 -11.84 -13.40
CA GLN A 341 34.75 -12.92 -14.06
C GLN A 341 33.79 -13.98 -14.60
N GLY A 342 33.97 -14.38 -15.86
CA GLY A 342 33.07 -15.32 -16.54
C GLY A 342 32.00 -14.68 -17.42
N THR A 343 31.77 -13.35 -17.32
CA THR A 343 30.86 -12.62 -18.22
C THR A 343 31.60 -12.06 -19.44
N ALA A 344 30.91 -11.77 -20.53
CA ALA A 344 31.50 -11.10 -21.70
C ALA A 344 32.11 -9.72 -21.33
N ALA A 345 31.54 -9.06 -20.31
CA ALA A 345 32.04 -7.81 -19.76
C ALA A 345 33.36 -7.96 -18.99
N ALA A 346 33.75 -9.17 -18.56
CA ALA A 346 34.97 -9.41 -17.79
C ALA A 346 36.24 -8.90 -18.49
N LYS A 347 36.24 -8.91 -19.83
CA LYS A 347 37.36 -8.44 -20.67
C LYS A 347 37.68 -6.96 -20.48
N PHE A 348 36.69 -6.16 -20.06
CA PHE A 348 36.80 -4.71 -19.96
C PHE A 348 36.99 -4.21 -18.52
N GLY A 349 36.92 -5.09 -17.51
CA GLY A 349 37.07 -4.74 -16.09
C GLY A 349 35.88 -3.97 -15.48
N SER A 350 35.29 -3.04 -16.22
CA SER A 350 34.05 -2.33 -15.87
C SER A 350 33.27 -1.92 -17.12
N VAL A 351 31.95 -1.76 -16.95
CA VAL A 351 31.06 -1.24 -17.99
C VAL A 351 30.57 0.15 -17.59
N GLU A 352 30.85 1.15 -18.42
CA GLU A 352 30.43 2.54 -18.20
C GLU A 352 28.96 2.74 -18.61
N VAL A 353 28.05 2.34 -17.72
CA VAL A 353 26.60 2.50 -17.91
C VAL A 353 25.96 2.87 -16.59
N ASN A 354 25.08 3.87 -16.63
CA ASN A 354 24.32 4.33 -15.48
C ASN A 354 22.91 3.76 -15.49
N ILE A 355 22.75 2.56 -14.93
CA ILE A 355 21.47 1.83 -14.91
C ILE A 355 20.35 2.65 -14.25
N LEU A 356 20.70 3.45 -13.23
CA LEU A 356 19.72 4.27 -12.51
C LEU A 356 19.31 5.51 -13.32
N ALA A 357 20.27 6.21 -13.94
CA ALA A 357 19.95 7.38 -14.78
C ALA A 357 19.20 6.99 -16.06
N ASP A 358 19.56 5.86 -16.66
CA ASP A 358 18.95 5.37 -17.90
C ASP A 358 17.63 4.61 -17.69
N ASP A 359 17.19 4.47 -16.42
CA ASP A 359 15.99 3.76 -15.98
C ASP A 359 15.86 2.35 -16.58
N TYR A 360 16.96 1.60 -16.54
CA TYR A 360 16.98 0.24 -17.07
C TYR A 360 15.98 -0.65 -16.32
N TRP A 361 15.13 -1.36 -17.07
CA TRP A 361 14.08 -2.25 -16.56
C TRP A 361 13.00 -1.53 -15.73
N ASP A 362 12.76 -0.23 -16.01
CA ASP A 362 11.83 0.61 -15.23
C ASP A 362 12.16 0.60 -13.72
N LEU A 363 13.46 0.61 -13.40
CA LEU A 363 13.98 0.52 -12.04
C LEU A 363 13.36 1.55 -11.10
N LEU A 364 13.14 2.80 -11.55
CA LEU A 364 12.57 3.87 -10.74
C LEU A 364 11.13 3.59 -10.25
N LYS A 365 10.40 2.70 -10.94
CA LYS A 365 9.05 2.26 -10.52
C LYS A 365 9.10 1.19 -9.43
N VAL A 366 10.20 0.47 -9.31
CA VAL A 366 10.37 -0.66 -8.38
C VAL A 366 11.01 -0.24 -7.05
N LEU A 367 11.79 0.84 -7.05
CA LEU A 367 12.47 1.33 -5.85
C LEU A 367 11.50 1.81 -4.77
N VAL A 368 11.79 1.43 -3.53
CA VAL A 368 11.01 1.78 -2.34
C VAL A 368 11.33 3.21 -1.93
N ARG A 369 10.29 4.03 -1.69
CA ARG A 369 10.40 5.45 -1.33
C ARG A 369 10.30 5.66 0.17
#